data_AF-A0A0A9PEF2-F1
#
_entry.id   AF-A0A0A9PEF2-F1
#
_cell.length_a   1.000
_cell.length_b   1.000
_cell.length_c   1.000
_cell.angle_alpha   90.00
_cell.angle_beta   90.00
_cell.angle_gamma   90.00
#
_symmetry.space_group_name_H-M   'P 1'
#
loop_
_entity.id
_entity.type
_entity.pdbx_description
1 polymer ?
#
loop_
_entity_poly.entity_id
_entity_poly.type
_entity_poly.pdbx_seq_one_letter_code
_entity_poly.pdbx_strand_id
1 'polypeptide(L)' 'MAMAGFVPSPFNSNVIDGIRSLLKSYCDKYKFEKVHDGLHFGWGNKALVVSSAWQ' A
#
# COMPACT_ATOMS: atom_id res chain seq x y z
N MET A 1 13.95 0.36 -7.53
CA MET A 1 13.56 0.86 -8.87
C MET A 1 14.22 2.19 -9.18
N ALA A 2 14.26 3.16 -8.25
CA ALA A 2 14.96 4.44 -8.44
C ALA A 2 16.40 4.33 -8.98
N MET A 3 17.22 3.40 -8.45
CA MET A 3 18.60 3.19 -8.93
C MET A 3 18.69 2.68 -10.38
N ALA A 4 17.59 2.15 -10.93
CA ALA A 4 17.47 1.75 -12.33
C ALA A 4 16.82 2.84 -13.22
N GLY A 5 16.66 4.06 -12.70
CA GLY A 5 16.13 5.21 -13.43
C GLY A 5 14.62 5.39 -13.39
N PHE A 6 13.88 4.51 -12.71
CA PHE A 6 12.43 4.62 -12.59
C PHE A 6 12.02 5.70 -11.59
N VAL A 7 10.94 6.43 -11.90
CA VAL A 7 10.40 7.48 -11.04
C VAL A 7 9.24 6.93 -10.22
N PRO A 8 9.21 7.11 -8.88
CA PRO A 8 8.07 6.71 -8.07
C PRO A 8 6.79 7.41 -8.52
N SER A 9 5.69 6.66 -8.62
CA SER A 9 4.38 7.17 -9.01
C SER A 9 3.38 7.03 -7.86
N PRO A 10 2.73 8.11 -7.42
CA PRO A 10 1.80 8.05 -6.29
C PRO A 10 0.51 7.32 -6.68
N PHE A 11 0.03 6.47 -5.77
CA PHE A 11 -1.30 5.87 -5.90
C PHE A 11 -2.40 6.94 -5.78
N ASN A 12 -3.44 6.82 -6.61
CA ASN A 12 -4.64 7.66 -6.53
C ASN A 12 -5.34 7.48 -5.16
N SER A 13 -5.76 8.58 -4.54
CA SER A 13 -6.49 8.59 -3.26
C SER A 13 -7.73 7.70 -3.29
N ASN A 14 -8.49 7.68 -4.40
CA ASN A 14 -9.69 6.87 -4.52
C ASN A 14 -9.38 5.36 -4.45
N VAL A 15 -8.22 4.96 -4.99
CA VAL A 15 -7.75 3.57 -4.93
C VAL A 15 -7.34 3.23 -3.50
N ILE A 16 -6.64 4.13 -2.81
CA ILE A 16 -6.25 3.97 -1.41
C ILE A 16 -7.48 3.76 -0.51
N ASP A 17 -8.52 4.58 -0.69
CA ASP A 17 -9.74 4.48 0.11
C ASP A 17 -10.54 3.21 -0.22
N GLY A 18 -10.58 2.81 -1.50
CA GLY A 18 -11.15 1.54 -1.93
C GLY A 18 -10.46 0.33 -1.29
N ILE A 19 -9.13 0.32 -1.27
CA ILE A 19 -8.33 -0.71 -0.60
C ILE A 19 -8.66 -0.76 0.90
N ARG A 20 -8.70 0.39 1.57
CA ARG A 20 -9.02 0.47 2.99
C ARG A 20 -10.43 -0.06 3.30
N SER A 21 -11.40 0.27 2.47
CA SER A 21 -12.78 -0.23 2.59
C SER A 21 -12.85 -1.75 2.40
N LEU A 22 -12.15 -2.26 1.39
CA LEU A 22 -12.08 -3.70 1.11
C LEU A 22 -11.46 -4.48 2.26
N LEU A 23 -10.32 -4.02 2.79
CA LEU A 23 -9.67 -4.70 3.93
C LEU A 23 -10.56 -4.76 5.17
N LYS A 24 -11.28 -3.66 5.47
CA LYS A 24 -12.27 -3.62 6.55
C LYS A 24 -13.43 -4.59 6.34
N SER A 25 -13.86 -4.81 5.09
CA SER A 25 -14.92 -5.77 4.80
C SER A 25 -14.54 -7.23 5.08
N TYR A 26 -13.23 -7.54 5.11
CA TYR A 26 -12.77 -8.87 5.50
C TYR A 26 -12.66 -9.01 7.03
N CYS A 27 -11.83 -8.18 7.68
CA CYS A 27 -11.74 -8.07 9.15
C CYS A 27 -10.85 -6.90 9.59
N ASP A 28 -10.96 -6.52 10.87
CA ASP A 28 -10.18 -5.41 11.46
C ASP A 28 -8.71 -5.74 11.77
N LYS A 29 -8.27 -6.98 11.53
CA LYS A 29 -6.88 -7.42 11.81
C LYS A 29 -5.91 -7.07 10.69
N TYR A 30 -6.42 -6.78 9.50
CA TYR A 30 -5.62 -6.27 8.40
C TYR A 30 -5.17 -4.84 8.69
N LYS A 31 -3.87 -4.59 8.55
CA LYS A 31 -3.29 -3.26 8.62
C LYS A 31 -2.91 -2.76 7.24
N PHE A 32 -3.12 -1.47 7.05
CA PHE A 32 -2.78 -0.76 5.83
C PHE A 32 -2.14 0.56 6.18
N GLU A 33 -0.92 0.76 5.72
CA GLU A 33 -0.14 1.98 5.97
C GLU A 33 0.48 2.47 4.65
N LYS A 34 0.37 3.77 4.40
CA LYS A 34 1.09 4.42 3.30
C LYS A 34 2.43 4.90 3.85
N VAL A 35 3.52 4.32 3.36
CA VAL A 35 4.88 4.63 3.80
C VAL A 35 5.67 5.10 2.59
N HIS A 36 6.04 6.39 2.58
CA HIS A 36 6.73 7.04 1.45
C HIS A 36 6.02 6.75 0.11
N ASP A 37 6.64 5.91 -0.73
CA ASP A 37 6.22 5.62 -2.10
C ASP A 37 5.52 4.25 -2.22
N GLY A 38 5.29 3.58 -1.08
CA GLY A 38 4.75 2.23 -1.00
C GLY A 38 3.50 2.11 -0.15
N LEU A 39 2.67 1.14 -0.51
CA LEU A 39 1.53 0.67 0.28
C LEU A 39 1.95 -0.60 1.02
N HIS A 40 1.95 -0.53 2.34
CA HIS A 40 2.32 -1.62 3.23
C HIS A 40 1.05 -2.30 3.73
N PHE A 41 0.94 -3.59 3.44
CA PHE A 41 -0.15 -4.45 3.87
C PHE A 41 0.38 -5.38 4.96
N GLY A 42 -0.34 -5.46 6.07
CA GLY A 42 0.08 -6.22 7.23
C GLY A 42 -1.05 -6.95 7.93
N TRP A 43 -0.67 -7.77 8.88
CA TRP A 43 -1.56 -8.45 9.81
C TRP A 43 -1.02 -8.29 11.22
N GLY A 44 -1.81 -7.69 12.12
CA GLY A 44 -1.32 -7.35 13.46
C GLY A 44 -0.09 -6.44 13.40
N ASN A 45 1.05 -6.84 13.96
CA ASN A 45 2.30 -6.06 13.91
C ASN A 45 3.28 -6.50 12.81
N LYS A 46 2.85 -7.37 11.88
CA LYS A 46 3.71 -7.90 10.84
C LYS A 46 3.33 -7.33 9.47
N ALA A 47 4.27 -6.70 8.79
CA ALA A 47 4.15 -6.39 7.37
C ALA A 47 4.25 -7.68 6.55
N LEU A 48 3.36 -7.85 5.58
CA LEU A 48 3.23 -9.04 4.75
C LEU A 48 3.59 -8.75 3.29
N VAL A 49 3.03 -7.68 2.73
CA VAL A 49 3.20 -7.32 1.32
C VAL A 49 3.44 -5.82 1.21
N VAL A 50 4.34 -5.43 0.31
CA VAL A 50 4.55 -4.03 -0.07
C VAL A 50 4.25 -3.88 -1.56
N SER A 51 3.41 -2.91 -1.91
CA SER A 51 3.13 -2.52 -3.29
C SER A 51 3.69 -1.13 -3.56
N SER A 52 4.28 -0.90 -4.74
CA SER A 52 4.79 0.40 -5.16
C SER A 52 4.53 0.57 -6.67
N ALA A 53 4.33 1.80 -7.11
CA ALA A 53 4.11 2.13 -8.51
C ALA A 53 5.27 2.99 -9.03
N TRP A 54 5.64 2.78 -10.29
CA TRP A 54 6.82 3.36 -10.92
C TRP A 54 6.52 3.69 -12.38
N GLN A 55 7.14 4.75 -12.90
CA GLN A 55 7.12 5.16 -14.30
C GLN A 55 8.53 5.14 -14.89
#